data_AF-X0U6E8-F1
#
_entry.id   AF-X0U6E8-F1
#
_cell.length_a   1.000
_cell.length_b   1.000
_cell.length_c   1.000
_cell.angle_alpha   90.00
_cell.angle_beta   90.00
_cell.angle_gamma   90.00
#
_symmetry.space_group_name_H-M   'P 1'
#
loop_
_entity.id
_entity.type
_entity.pdbx_description
1 polymer ?
#
loop_
_entity_poly.entity_id
_entity_poly.type
_entity_poly.pdbx_seq_one_letter_code
_entity_poly.pdbx_strand_id
1 'polypeptide(L)'
;MPLAFVAGDDRAALGLFGWIIYTILVFTITIILTWLYNNTMGSLVVVILAHFFFNVGSNIVVNMFGLVNNMTYNFIGGIAGVFYLILIFAGFGYKRFSRRDESEIPKIV
;
A
#
# COMPACT_ATOMS: atom_id res chain seq x y z
N MET A 1 -14.71 9.53 9.48
CA MET A 1 -13.74 8.48 9.91
C MET A 1 -13.04 9.01 11.14
N PRO A 2 -13.05 8.32 12.29
CA PRO A 2 -12.32 8.83 13.44
C PRO A 2 -10.82 8.83 13.11
N LEU A 3 -10.12 9.89 13.51
CA LEU A 3 -8.65 9.97 13.47
C LEU A 3 -7.98 8.93 14.40
N ALA A 4 -8.78 8.22 15.19
CA ALA A 4 -8.38 7.29 16.23
C ALA A 4 -8.64 5.84 15.81
N PHE A 5 -7.68 4.97 16.13
CA PHE A 5 -7.85 3.52 16.04
C PHE A 5 -9.03 3.04 16.89
N VAL A 6 -9.56 1.87 16.56
CA VAL A 6 -10.64 1.23 17.34
C VAL A 6 -10.15 0.97 18.77
N ALA A 7 -11.01 1.16 19.77
CA ALA A 7 -10.68 0.85 21.15
C ALA A 7 -10.29 -0.64 21.30
N GLY A 8 -9.16 -0.91 21.97
CA GLY A 8 -8.58 -2.26 22.10
C GLY A 8 -7.51 -2.60 21.06
N ASP A 9 -7.25 -1.71 20.08
CA ASP A 9 -6.14 -1.85 19.13
C ASP A 9 -4.80 -1.49 19.78
N ASP A 10 -3.76 -2.30 19.57
CA ASP A 10 -2.40 -2.07 20.08
C ASP A 10 -1.78 -0.77 19.56
N ARG A 11 -2.24 -0.29 18.40
CA ARG A 11 -1.85 1.00 17.81
C ARG A 11 -2.47 2.17 18.56
N ALA A 12 -3.67 2.00 19.12
CA ALA A 12 -4.35 3.03 19.91
C ALA A 12 -3.57 3.35 21.19
N ALA A 13 -2.96 2.33 21.80
CA ALA A 13 -2.16 2.47 23.02
C ALA A 13 -0.93 3.38 22.83
N LEU A 14 -0.43 3.51 21.59
CA LEU A 14 0.72 4.33 21.24
C LEU A 14 0.35 5.74 20.75
N GLY A 15 -0.95 6.06 20.69
CA GLY A 15 -1.45 7.38 20.30
C GLY A 15 -0.88 7.88 18.97
N LEU A 16 -0.28 9.08 18.99
CA LEU A 16 0.29 9.73 17.80
C LEU A 16 1.37 8.87 17.11
N PHE A 17 2.18 8.15 17.89
CA PHE A 17 3.25 7.33 17.32
C PHE A 17 2.70 6.15 16.51
N GLY A 18 1.68 5.46 17.03
CA GLY A 18 0.96 4.41 16.29
C GLY A 18 0.32 4.96 15.02
N TRP A 19 -0.23 6.18 15.07
CA TRP A 19 -0.84 6.85 13.94
C TRP A 19 0.16 7.20 12.83
N ILE A 20 1.36 7.70 13.19
CA ILE A 20 2.42 8.02 12.22
C ILE A 20 2.86 6.75 11.48
N ILE A 21 3.07 5.65 12.20
CA ILE A 21 3.52 4.39 11.59
C ILE A 21 2.46 3.83 10.64
N TYR A 22 1.19 3.84 11.05
CA TYR A 22 0.09 3.47 10.15
C TYR A 22 0.03 4.37 8.92
N THR A 23 0.21 5.68 9.09
CA THR A 23 0.19 6.64 7.98
C THR A 23 1.30 6.38 6.97
N ILE A 24 2.52 6.01 7.42
CA ILE A 24 3.62 5.65 6.53
C ILE A 24 3.25 4.42 5.68
N LEU A 25 2.65 3.39 6.28
CA LEU A 25 2.16 2.23 5.54
C LEU A 25 1.11 2.64 4.50
N VAL A 26 0.10 3.40 4.92
CA VAL A 26 -0.99 3.85 4.03
C VAL A 26 -0.45 4.69 2.87
N PHE A 27 0.52 5.57 3.13
CA PHE A 27 1.11 6.41 2.11
C PHE A 27 1.89 5.58 1.08
N THR A 28 2.70 4.63 1.55
CA THR A 28 3.48 3.76 0.65
C THR A 28 2.58 2.89 -0.23
N ILE A 29 1.55 2.23 0.32
CA ILE A 29 0.61 1.44 -0.48
C ILE A 29 -0.19 2.33 -1.44
N THR A 30 -0.54 3.57 -1.07
CA THR A 30 -1.23 4.52 -1.96
C THR A 30 -0.37 4.85 -3.18
N ILE A 31 0.93 5.09 -3.01
CA ILE A 31 1.85 5.33 -4.13
C ILE A 31 1.94 4.08 -5.03
N ILE A 32 2.05 2.89 -4.44
CA ILE A 32 2.12 1.62 -5.19
C ILE A 32 0.85 1.39 -6.01
N LEU A 33 -0.33 1.62 -5.42
CA LEU A 33 -1.61 1.48 -6.11
C LEU A 33 -1.77 2.53 -7.21
N THR A 34 -1.29 3.76 -6.99
CA THR A 34 -1.26 4.81 -8.01
C THR A 34 -0.35 4.43 -9.18
N TRP A 35 0.83 3.89 -8.88
CA TRP A 35 1.73 3.35 -9.90
C TRP A 35 1.04 2.22 -10.67
N LEU A 36 0.37 1.29 -9.99
CA LEU A 36 -0.34 0.18 -10.64
C LEU A 36 -1.46 0.69 -11.56
N TYR A 37 -2.25 1.68 -11.11
CA TYR A 37 -3.26 2.35 -11.92
C TYR A 37 -2.64 2.93 -13.20
N ASN A 38 -1.56 3.71 -13.07
CA ASN A 38 -0.90 4.37 -14.20
C ASN A 38 -0.28 3.36 -15.19
N ASN A 39 0.13 2.19 -14.72
CA ASN A 39 0.75 1.14 -15.54
C ASN A 39 -0.25 0.11 -16.10
N THR A 40 -1.53 0.22 -15.76
CA THR A 40 -2.60 -0.65 -16.25
C THR A 40 -3.65 0.13 -17.04
N MET A 41 -3.23 1.20 -17.73
CA MET A 41 -4.08 2.08 -18.52
C MET A 41 -5.23 2.72 -17.72
N GLY A 42 -5.04 2.91 -16.41
CA GLY A 42 -6.08 3.42 -15.52
C GLY A 42 -7.11 2.37 -15.10
N SER A 43 -6.76 1.08 -15.08
CA SER A 43 -7.69 0.02 -14.65
C SER A 43 -7.97 0.08 -13.15
N LEU A 44 -9.17 0.55 -12.79
CA LEU A 44 -9.66 0.51 -11.41
C LEU A 44 -9.84 -0.91 -10.88
N VAL A 45 -10.21 -1.87 -11.74
CA VAL A 45 -10.39 -3.27 -11.35
C VAL A 45 -9.09 -3.85 -10.80
N VAL A 46 -7.96 -3.60 -11.45
CA VAL A 46 -6.65 -4.07 -10.98
C VAL A 46 -6.28 -3.43 -9.64
N VAL A 47 -6.52 -2.13 -9.50
CA VAL A 47 -6.26 -1.40 -8.23
C VAL A 47 -7.10 -1.95 -7.08
N ILE A 48 -8.40 -2.17 -7.31
CA ILE A 48 -9.32 -2.71 -6.31
C ILE A 48 -8.89 -4.11 -5.89
N LEU A 49 -8.55 -4.99 -6.85
CA LEU A 49 -8.08 -6.34 -6.55
C LEU A 49 -6.76 -6.31 -5.77
N ALA A 50 -5.80 -5.49 -6.17
CA ALA A 50 -4.53 -5.36 -5.44
C ALA A 50 -4.74 -4.86 -4.00
N HIS A 51 -5.59 -3.85 -3.82
CA HIS A 51 -5.95 -3.33 -2.49
C HIS A 51 -6.70 -4.38 -1.65
N PHE A 52 -7.61 -5.13 -2.27
CA PHE A 52 -8.32 -6.23 -1.62
C PHE A 52 -7.35 -7.31 -1.16
N PHE A 53 -6.45 -7.79 -2.02
CA PHE A 53 -5.46 -8.81 -1.64
C PHE A 53 -4.50 -8.34 -0.56
N PHE A 54 -4.12 -7.06 -0.57
CA PHE A 54 -3.34 -6.48 0.53
C PHE A 54 -4.08 -6.59 1.87
N ASN A 55 -5.37 -6.24 1.91
CA ASN A 55 -6.19 -6.36 3.12
C ASN A 55 -6.50 -7.82 3.52
N VAL A 56 -6.70 -8.71 2.55
CA VAL A 56 -6.87 -10.15 2.84
C VAL A 56 -5.58 -10.71 3.45
N GLY A 57 -4.43 -10.40 2.86
CA GLY A 57 -3.14 -10.81 3.39
C GLY A 57 -2.89 -10.29 4.80
N SER A 58 -3.18 -9.01 5.06
CA SER A 58 -3.05 -8.43 6.40
C SER A 58 -3.98 -9.10 7.41
N ASN A 59 -5.24 -9.35 7.04
CA ASN A 59 -6.21 -10.01 7.92
C ASN A 59 -5.80 -11.46 8.23
N ILE A 60 -5.30 -12.19 7.24
CA ILE A 60 -4.82 -13.56 7.42
C ILE A 60 -3.64 -13.57 8.40
N VAL A 61 -2.65 -12.70 8.20
CA VAL A 61 -1.43 -12.66 9.03
C VAL A 61 -1.73 -12.22 10.46
N VAL A 62 -2.52 -11.15 10.64
CA VAL A 62 -2.75 -10.52 11.95
C VAL A 62 -3.91 -11.17 12.71
N ASN A 63 -5.04 -11.42 12.06
CA ASN A 63 -6.26 -11.85 12.76
C ASN A 63 -6.50 -13.37 12.66
N MET A 64 -6.30 -13.97 11.48
CA MET A 64 -6.60 -15.39 11.30
C MET A 64 -5.55 -16.28 11.95
N PHE A 65 -4.27 -15.97 11.76
CA PHE A 65 -3.15 -16.75 12.30
C PHE A 65 -2.47 -16.12 13.52
N GLY A 66 -2.71 -14.83 13.80
CA GLY A 66 -2.11 -14.17 14.96
C GLY A 66 -0.59 -14.15 14.95
N LEU A 67 0.05 -14.15 13.77
CA LEU A 67 1.51 -14.29 13.65
C LEU A 67 2.25 -13.07 14.20
N VAL A 68 1.63 -11.89 14.08
CA VAL A 68 2.13 -10.60 14.59
C VAL A 68 0.93 -9.73 14.99
N ASN A 69 1.14 -8.75 15.88
CA ASN A 69 0.13 -7.74 16.20
C ASN A 69 0.04 -6.65 15.11
N ASN A 70 -0.97 -5.77 15.19
CA ASN A 70 -1.19 -4.74 14.15
C ASN A 70 -0.04 -3.75 14.07
N MET A 71 0.56 -3.40 15.22
CA MET A 71 1.65 -2.44 15.27
C MET A 71 2.90 -2.98 14.56
N THR A 72 3.30 -4.21 14.88
CA THR A 72 4.41 -4.91 14.23
C THR A 72 4.14 -5.08 12.75
N TYR A 73 2.92 -5.48 12.37
CA TYR A 73 2.53 -5.59 10.97
C TYR A 73 2.70 -4.26 10.23
N ASN A 74 2.19 -3.15 10.78
CA ASN A 74 2.28 -1.84 10.13
C ASN A 74 3.71 -1.33 10.04
N PHE A 75 4.53 -1.58 11.05
CA PHE A 75 5.94 -1.19 11.05
C PHE A 75 6.72 -1.94 9.96
N ILE A 76 6.61 -3.28 9.93
CA ILE A 76 7.26 -4.11 8.92
C ILE A 76 6.73 -3.78 7.52
N GLY A 77 5.41 -3.69 7.37
CA GLY A 77 4.77 -3.35 6.12
C GLY A 77 5.17 -1.96 5.60
N GLY A 78 5.33 -0.97 6.48
CA GLY A 78 5.80 0.36 6.11
C GLY A 78 7.22 0.34 5.57
N ILE A 79 8.14 -0.36 6.24
CA ILE A 79 9.52 -0.55 5.78
C ILE A 79 9.55 -1.30 4.43
N ALA A 80 8.82 -2.40 4.33
CA ALA A 80 8.72 -3.21 3.12
C ALA A 80 8.12 -2.39 1.95
N GLY A 81 7.13 -1.55 2.22
CA GLY A 81 6.52 -0.64 1.24
C GLY A 81 7.53 0.37 0.70
N VAL A 82 8.33 1.00 1.57
CA VAL A 82 9.42 1.90 1.13
C VAL A 82 10.45 1.15 0.29
N PHE A 83 10.86 -0.04 0.72
CA PHE A 83 11.81 -0.85 -0.04
C PHE A 83 11.25 -1.23 -1.42
N TYR A 84 9.98 -1.62 -1.49
CA TYR A 84 9.31 -1.93 -2.74
C TYR A 84 9.21 -0.72 -3.68
N LEU A 85 8.97 0.48 -3.15
CA LEU A 85 9.02 1.73 -3.92
C LEU A 85 10.42 2.00 -4.49
N ILE A 86 11.48 1.74 -3.72
CA ILE A 86 12.86 1.85 -4.20
C ILE A 86 13.08 0.88 -5.35
N LEU A 87 12.61 -0.37 -5.24
CA LEU A 87 12.70 -1.37 -6.31
C LEU A 87 11.94 -0.94 -7.57
N ILE A 88 10.71 -0.42 -7.41
CA ILE A 88 9.94 0.12 -8.54
C ILE A 88 10.72 1.26 -9.21
N PHE A 89 11.23 2.20 -8.42
CA PHE A 89 11.96 3.35 -8.93
C PHE A 89 13.24 2.93 -9.66
N ALA A 90 14.03 2.03 -9.08
CA ALA A 90 15.27 1.54 -9.66
C ALA A 90 15.03 0.68 -10.91
N GLY A 91 14.00 -0.17 -10.91
CA GLY A 91 13.73 -1.11 -12.01
C GLY A 91 12.96 -0.52 -13.18
N PHE A 92 11.98 0.36 -12.92
CA PHE A 92 11.08 0.90 -13.95
C PHE A 92 11.30 2.38 -14.25
N GLY A 93 12.04 3.09 -13.39
CA GLY A 93 12.32 4.52 -13.50
C GLY A 93 11.14 5.40 -13.09
N TYR A 94 11.44 6.68 -12.83
CA TYR A 94 10.47 7.67 -12.37
C TYR A 94 9.33 7.93 -13.38
N LYS A 95 9.57 7.72 -14.68
CA LYS A 95 8.61 8.00 -15.76
C LYS A 95 7.36 7.12 -15.74
N ARG A 96 7.30 6.12 -14.86
CA ARG A 96 6.14 5.23 -14.69
C ARG A 96 5.27 5.59 -13.50
N PHE A 97 5.61 6.65 -12.76
CA PHE A 97 4.80 7.17 -11.65
C PHE A 97 3.72 8.16 -12.12
N SER A 98 3.83 8.71 -13.33
CA SER A 98 2.78 9.50 -13.97
C SER A 98 2.07 8.68 -15.04
N ARG A 99 0.76 8.90 -15.19
CA ARG A 99 0.02 8.36 -16.34
C ARG A 99 0.60 8.96 -17.61
N ARG A 100 0.82 8.11 -18.61
CA ARG A 100 1.18 8.52 -19.97
C ARG A 100 -0.09 8.68 -20.80
N ASP A 101 -0.04 9.56 -21.78
CA ASP A 101 -1.12 9.67 -22.75
C ASP A 101 -1.29 8.36 -23.51
N GLU A 102 -2.54 8.02 -23.86
CA GLU A 102 -2.87 6.79 -24.58
C GLU A 102 -2.16 6.69 -25.95
N SER A 103 -1.76 7.83 -26.52
CA SER A 103 -0.97 7.92 -27.74
C SER A 103 0.47 7.42 -27.57
N GLU A 104 1.01 7.43 -26.35
CA GLU A 104 2.39 7.02 -26.04
C GLU A 104 2.50 5.54 -25.63
N ILE A 105 1.37 4.86 -25.46
CA ILE A 105 1.33 3.44 -25.11
C ILE A 105 1.32 2.64 -26.43
N PRO A 106 2.28 1.72 -26.67
CA PRO A 106 2.29 0.92 -27.88
C PRO A 106 0.99 0.13 -27.98
N LYS A 107 0.16 0.47 -28.97
CA LYS A 107 -1.07 -0.24 -29.28
C LYS A 107 -0.67 -1.61 -29.84
N ILE A 108 -1.07 -2.67 -29.16
CA ILE A 108 -1.02 -4.02 -29.71
C ILE A 108 -2.14 -4.04 -30.76
N VAL A 109 -1.77 -3.84 -32.02
CA VAL A 109 -2.66 -4.01 -33.19
C VAL A 109 -2.64 -5.47 -33.61
#